data_AF-A0A1B6C5B0-F1
#
_entry.id   AF-A0A1B6C5B0-F1
#
_cell.length_a   1.000
_cell.length_b   1.000
_cell.length_c   1.000
_cell.angle_alpha   90.00
_cell.angle_beta   90.00
_cell.angle_gamma   90.00
#
_symmetry.space_group_name_H-M   'P 1'
#
loop_
_entity.id
_entity.type
_entity.pdbx_description
1 polymer ?
#
loop_
_entity_poly.entity_id
_entity_poly.type
_entity_poly.pdbx_seq_one_letter_code
_entity_poly.pdbx_strand_id
1 'polypeptide(L)'
;MEKNYKKLKFIISHAKSYGFIFPSSEIYDGLKAVYDYGQYGILLKNNIKEYWWKSMTQLHENIVGIESSILMHNKIWKASGHIDEFNDILLYNENTKKNYRLDLLIEDFLEKMNNYNNILFDNKN
;
A
#
# COMPACT_ATOMS: atom_id res chain seq x y z
N MET A 1 -5.79 -0.56 19.18
CA MET A 1 -5.84 -1.26 17.86
C MET A 1 -7.27 -1.53 17.38
N GLU A 2 -8.12 -2.20 18.16
CA GLU A 2 -9.43 -2.71 17.69
C GLU A 2 -10.45 -1.64 17.23
N LYS A 3 -10.48 -0.47 17.88
CA LYS A 3 -11.38 0.65 17.51
C LYS A 3 -11.04 1.26 16.15
N ASN A 4 -9.75 1.31 15.80
CA ASN A 4 -9.29 1.81 14.49
C ASN A 4 -9.58 0.81 13.37
N TYR A 5 -9.48 -0.49 13.67
CA TYR A 5 -9.80 -1.55 12.73
C TYR A 5 -11.30 -1.56 12.35
N LYS A 6 -12.21 -1.35 13.31
CA LYS A 6 -13.66 -1.20 13.04
C LYS A 6 -13.95 0.00 12.12
N LYS A 7 -13.30 1.15 12.37
CA LYS A 7 -13.44 2.34 11.51
C LYS A 7 -12.95 2.09 10.08
N LEU A 8 -11.78 1.45 9.93
CA LEU A 8 -11.23 1.13 8.63
C LEU A 8 -12.17 0.19 7.83
N LYS A 9 -12.70 -0.85 8.46
CA LYS A 9 -13.69 -1.74 7.83
C LYS A 9 -14.93 -0.99 7.36
N PHE A 10 -15.43 -0.04 8.16
CA PHE A 10 -16.55 0.79 7.78
C PHE A 10 -16.24 1.64 6.54
N ILE A 11 -15.05 2.27 6.49
CA ILE A 11 -14.60 3.06 5.34
C ILE A 11 -14.49 2.19 4.08
N ILE A 12 -13.89 1.00 4.19
CA ILE A 12 -13.76 0.06 3.07
C ILE A 12 -15.15 -0.34 2.55
N SER A 13 -16.07 -0.69 3.45
CA SER A 13 -17.45 -1.04 3.10
C SER A 13 -18.16 0.11 2.39
N HIS A 14 -18.04 1.33 2.91
CA HIS A 14 -18.62 2.52 2.30
C HIS A 14 -18.02 2.79 0.91
N ALA A 15 -16.70 2.76 0.77
CA ALA A 15 -16.01 2.98 -0.49
C ALA A 15 -16.46 1.98 -1.58
N LYS A 16 -16.65 0.72 -1.20
CA LYS A 16 -17.19 -0.31 -2.11
C LYS A 16 -18.65 -0.05 -2.47
N SER A 17 -19.52 0.12 -1.47
CA SER A 17 -20.97 0.28 -1.69
C SER A 17 -21.34 1.52 -2.50
N TYR A 18 -20.56 2.59 -2.39
CA TYR A 18 -20.84 3.85 -3.09
C TYR A 18 -20.14 3.95 -4.45
N GLY A 19 -19.31 2.99 -4.85
CA GLY A 19 -18.68 3.01 -6.18
C GLY A 19 -17.40 3.84 -6.25
N PHE A 20 -16.57 3.80 -5.21
CA PHE A 20 -15.22 4.34 -5.24
C PHE A 20 -14.20 3.31 -5.70
N ILE A 21 -14.06 2.19 -5.00
CA ILE A 21 -13.02 1.19 -5.28
C ILE A 21 -13.53 -0.23 -5.09
N PHE A 22 -13.11 -1.12 -5.97
CA PHE A 22 -13.48 -2.53 -5.98
C PHE A 22 -12.22 -3.41 -6.07
N PRO A 23 -12.18 -4.57 -5.41
CA PRO A 23 -11.19 -5.59 -5.72
C PRO A 23 -11.26 -5.95 -7.20
N SER A 24 -10.14 -5.92 -7.90
CA SER A 24 -10.17 -6.23 -9.32
C SER A 24 -10.49 -7.69 -9.55
N SER A 25 -11.26 -7.98 -10.60
CA SER A 25 -11.70 -9.35 -10.93
C SER A 25 -12.48 -10.04 -9.80
N GLU A 26 -13.27 -9.28 -9.02
CA GLU A 26 -14.01 -9.78 -7.84
C GLU A 26 -14.89 -11.02 -8.13
N ILE A 27 -15.51 -11.08 -9.32
CA ILE A 27 -16.35 -12.23 -9.73
C ILE A 27 -15.53 -13.50 -10.05
N TYR A 28 -14.21 -13.40 -10.11
CA TYR A 28 -13.26 -14.49 -10.36
C TYR A 28 -12.25 -14.60 -9.21
N ASP A 29 -12.74 -14.62 -7.96
CA ASP A 29 -11.96 -14.72 -6.71
C ASP A 29 -11.05 -13.53 -6.37
N GLY A 30 -10.96 -12.54 -7.25
CA GLY A 30 -10.22 -11.31 -7.06
C GLY A 30 -8.69 -11.47 -7.20
N LEU A 31 -8.04 -10.40 -7.65
CA LEU A 31 -6.58 -10.33 -7.71
C LEU A 31 -6.05 -9.52 -6.52
N LYS A 32 -5.21 -10.15 -5.68
CA LYS A 32 -4.62 -9.47 -4.52
C LYS A 32 -3.81 -8.24 -4.95
N ALA A 33 -3.96 -7.17 -4.17
CA ALA A 33 -3.28 -5.88 -4.38
C ALA A 33 -3.63 -5.15 -5.70
N VAL A 34 -4.64 -5.61 -6.45
CA VAL A 34 -5.12 -4.95 -7.67
C VAL A 34 -6.57 -4.53 -7.49
N TYR A 35 -6.88 -3.30 -7.88
CA TYR A 35 -8.16 -2.67 -7.61
C TYR A 35 -8.64 -1.84 -8.80
N ASP A 36 -9.95 -1.84 -8.99
CA ASP A 36 -10.63 -1.08 -10.03
C ASP A 36 -11.36 0.13 -9.42
N TYR A 37 -11.27 1.28 -10.08
CA TYR A 37 -11.95 2.51 -9.65
C TYR A 37 -13.36 2.57 -10.25
N GLY A 38 -14.38 2.73 -9.40
CA GLY A 38 -15.76 2.96 -9.83
C GLY A 38 -16.03 4.40 -10.26
N GLN A 39 -17.31 4.74 -10.52
CA GLN A 39 -17.68 6.05 -11.05
C GLN A 39 -17.21 7.23 -10.19
N TYR A 40 -17.33 7.16 -8.87
CA TYR A 40 -16.87 8.25 -7.99
C TYR A 40 -15.37 8.13 -7.69
N GLY A 41 -14.81 6.92 -7.75
CA GLY A 41 -13.38 6.69 -7.57
C GLY A 41 -12.54 7.32 -8.67
N ILE A 42 -12.95 7.16 -9.93
CA ILE A 42 -12.23 7.74 -11.06
C ILE A 42 -12.32 9.27 -11.05
N LEU A 43 -13.49 9.83 -10.71
CA LEU A 43 -13.67 11.29 -10.56
C LEU A 43 -12.78 11.83 -9.44
N LEU A 44 -12.79 11.20 -8.27
CA LEU A 44 -11.94 11.60 -7.14
C LEU A 44 -10.46 11.54 -7.50
N LYS A 45 -10.02 10.44 -8.11
CA LYS A 45 -8.63 10.25 -8.56
C LYS A 45 -8.21 11.33 -9.55
N ASN A 46 -9.06 11.64 -10.53
CA ASN A 46 -8.77 12.66 -11.54
C ASN A 46 -8.72 14.06 -10.93
N ASN A 47 -9.65 14.41 -10.03
CA ASN A 47 -9.66 15.69 -9.33
C ASN A 47 -8.38 15.90 -8.50
N ILE A 48 -7.94 14.86 -7.78
CA ILE A 48 -6.69 14.91 -7.01
C ILE A 48 -5.48 15.06 -7.93
N LYS A 49 -5.42 14.28 -9.01
CA LYS A 49 -4.33 14.35 -10.01
C LYS A 49 -4.25 15.74 -10.64
N GLU A 50 -5.38 16.31 -11.04
CA GLU A 50 -5.45 17.63 -11.67
C GLU A 50 -5.04 18.73 -10.69
N TYR A 51 -5.56 18.69 -9.46
CA TYR A 51 -5.18 19.64 -8.42
C TYR A 51 -3.67 19.61 -8.16
N TRP A 52 -3.11 18.41 -7.99
CA TRP A 52 -1.69 18.23 -7.76
C TRP A 52 -0.85 18.71 -8.95
N TRP A 53 -1.25 18.37 -10.18
CA TRP A 53 -0.55 18.79 -11.40
C TRP A 53 -0.49 20.32 -11.52
N LYS A 54 -1.62 21.00 -11.34
CA LYS A 54 -1.68 22.47 -11.35
C LYS A 54 -0.81 23.06 -10.26
N SER A 55 -0.93 22.52 -9.04
CA SER A 55 -0.17 22.99 -7.89
C SER A 55 1.34 22.89 -8.15
N MET A 56 1.80 21.78 -8.71
CA MET A 56 3.23 21.56 -8.97
C MET A 56 3.76 22.33 -10.18
N THR A 57 3.04 22.34 -11.30
CA THR A 57 3.58 22.83 -12.59
C THR A 57 3.18 24.26 -12.94
N GLN A 58 2.10 24.79 -12.36
CA GLN A 58 1.58 26.12 -12.71
C GLN A 58 1.77 27.16 -11.59
N LEU A 59 1.97 26.71 -10.35
CA LEU A 59 2.20 27.60 -9.20
C LEU A 59 3.67 27.65 -8.77
N HIS A 60 4.56 26.88 -9.41
CA HIS A 60 6.00 26.92 -9.17
C HIS A 60 6.75 27.20 -10.47
N GLU A 61 7.70 28.12 -10.42
CA GLU A 61 8.48 28.55 -11.59
C GLU A 61 9.51 27.50 -12.06
N ASN A 62 9.91 26.57 -11.17
CA ASN A 62 11.03 25.66 -11.38
C ASN A 62 10.63 24.19 -11.54
N ILE A 63 9.35 23.91 -11.85
CA ILE A 63 8.85 22.54 -12.03
C ILE A 63 8.23 22.42 -13.42
N VAL A 64 8.73 21.47 -14.21
CA VAL A 64 8.28 21.22 -15.59
C VAL A 64 7.62 19.86 -15.67
N GLY A 65 6.44 19.81 -16.30
CA GLY A 65 5.73 18.56 -16.57
C GLY A 65 6.37 17.77 -17.70
N ILE A 66 6.64 16.49 -17.47
CA ILE A 66 7.11 15.54 -18.47
C ILE A 66 6.31 14.25 -18.37
N GLU A 67 6.19 13.51 -19.47
CA GLU A 67 5.62 12.17 -19.52
C GLU A 67 6.66 11.20 -20.09
N SER A 68 6.85 10.06 -19.43
CA SER A 68 7.86 9.05 -19.81
C SER A 68 7.20 7.69 -20.05
N SER A 69 7.89 6.82 -20.79
CA SER A 69 7.43 5.46 -21.02
C SER A 69 7.58 4.59 -19.77
N ILE A 70 6.63 3.69 -19.54
CA ILE A 70 6.70 2.71 -18.44
C ILE A 70 7.80 1.67 -18.72
N LEU A 71 7.93 1.23 -19.97
CA LEU A 71 8.99 0.32 -20.38
C LEU A 71 10.28 1.11 -20.63
N MET A 72 11.36 0.68 -20.00
CA MET A 72 12.67 1.33 -20.03
C MET A 72 13.78 0.32 -20.29
N HIS A 73 14.88 0.78 -20.90
CA HIS A 73 16.06 -0.04 -21.16
C HIS A 73 16.73 -0.49 -19.84
N ASN A 74 17.17 -1.75 -19.75
CA ASN A 74 17.71 -2.36 -18.51
C ASN A 74 18.84 -1.56 -17.82
N LYS A 75 19.73 -0.96 -18.61
CA LYS A 75 20.83 -0.10 -18.13
C LYS A 75 20.36 1.06 -17.24
N ILE A 76 19.16 1.60 -17.44
CA ILE A 76 18.59 2.68 -16.61
C ILE A 76 18.37 2.16 -15.19
N TRP A 77 17.75 0.99 -15.04
CA TRP A 77 17.51 0.35 -13.74
C TRP A 77 18.81 -0.02 -13.00
N LYS A 78 19.87 -0.37 -13.76
CA LYS A 78 21.19 -0.61 -13.17
C LYS A 78 21.83 0.69 -12.68
N ALA A 79 21.78 1.74 -13.50
CA ALA A 79 22.37 3.04 -13.16
C ALA A 79 21.65 3.71 -11.99
N SER A 80 20.34 3.51 -11.84
CA SER A 80 19.56 4.03 -10.71
C SER A 80 19.63 3.18 -9.44
N GLY A 81 20.44 2.10 -9.43
CA GLY A 81 20.58 1.20 -8.28
C GLY A 81 19.40 0.25 -8.03
N HIS A 82 18.30 0.37 -8.78
CA HIS A 82 17.06 -0.40 -8.52
C HIS A 82 17.26 -1.91 -8.61
N ILE A 83 18.15 -2.39 -9.48
CA ILE A 83 18.43 -3.82 -9.61
C ILE A 83 19.01 -4.41 -8.31
N ASP A 84 19.88 -3.66 -7.64
CA ASP A 84 20.61 -4.17 -6.48
C ASP A 84 19.88 -3.84 -5.17
N GLU A 85 19.23 -2.67 -5.08
CA GLU A 85 18.71 -2.13 -3.81
C GLU A 85 17.19 -2.29 -3.63
N PHE A 86 16.40 -2.38 -4.70
CA PHE A 86 14.92 -2.42 -4.60
C PHE A 86 14.40 -3.85 -4.40
N ASN A 87 14.77 -4.47 -3.28
CA ASN A 87 14.42 -5.86 -2.96
C ASN A 87 13.96 -5.98 -1.49
N ASP A 88 12.82 -6.65 -1.26
CA ASP A 88 12.38 -7.01 0.10
C ASP A 88 12.91 -8.41 0.48
N ILE A 89 13.36 -8.58 1.73
CA ILE A 89 13.78 -9.90 2.24
C ILE A 89 12.55 -10.76 2.53
N LEU A 90 12.47 -11.92 1.89
CA LEU A 90 11.39 -12.88 2.06
C LEU A 90 11.88 -14.16 2.77
N LEU A 91 11.11 -14.60 3.76
CA LEU A 91 11.25 -15.91 4.39
C LEU A 91 10.24 -16.89 3.79
N TYR A 92 10.73 -18.04 3.33
CA TYR A 92 9.89 -19.14 2.87
C TYR A 92 9.60 -20.11 4.01
N ASN A 93 8.34 -20.44 4.22
CA ASN A 93 7.93 -21.48 5.15
C ASN A 93 7.62 -22.77 4.38
N GLU A 94 8.40 -23.82 4.61
CA GLU A 94 8.25 -25.11 3.91
C GLU A 94 6.91 -25.80 4.21
N ASN A 95 6.38 -25.65 5.42
CA ASN A 95 5.14 -26.30 5.84
C ASN A 95 3.90 -25.62 5.23
N THR A 96 3.88 -24.29 5.18
CA THR A 96 2.74 -23.53 4.64
C THR A 96 2.89 -23.20 3.16
N LYS A 97 4.10 -23.39 2.59
CA LYS A 97 4.49 -23.00 1.23
C LYS A 97 4.22 -21.53 0.92
N LYS A 98 4.31 -20.66 1.93
CA LYS A 98 4.06 -19.22 1.82
C LYS A 98 5.35 -18.43 2.04
N ASN A 99 5.48 -17.33 1.30
CA ASN A 99 6.50 -16.30 1.51
C ASN A 99 5.99 -15.26 2.49
N TYR A 100 6.84 -14.86 3.42
CA TYR A 100 6.58 -13.82 4.39
C TYR A 100 7.65 -12.75 4.32
N ARG A 101 7.24 -11.49 4.36
CA ARG A 101 8.14 -10.35 4.47
C ARG A 101 8.78 -10.33 5.85
N LEU A 102 10.12 -10.34 5.90
CA LEU A 102 10.87 -10.47 7.15
C LEU A 102 10.64 -9.28 8.10
N ASP A 103 10.60 -8.07 7.54
CA ASP A 103 10.32 -6.82 8.27
C ASP A 103 8.98 -6.89 9.00
N LEU A 104 7.91 -7.29 8.30
CA LEU A 104 6.58 -7.44 8.89
C LEU A 104 6.54 -8.51 9.98
N LEU A 105 7.25 -9.63 9.79
CA LEU A 105 7.32 -10.70 10.79
C LEU A 105 8.01 -10.24 12.08
N ILE A 106 9.10 -9.46 11.95
CA ILE A 106 9.82 -8.91 13.10
C ILE A 106 8.94 -7.87 13.82
N GLU A 107 8.29 -6.97 13.09
CA GLU A 107 7.37 -5.99 13.66
C GLU A 107 6.24 -6.66 14.44
N ASP A 108 5.57 -7.65 13.84
CA ASP A 108 4.51 -8.43 14.50
C ASP A 108 5.01 -9.13 15.78
N PHE A 109 6.25 -9.63 15.77
CA PHE A 109 6.85 -10.29 16.93
C PHE A 109 7.13 -9.30 18.06
N LEU A 110 7.72 -8.15 17.73
CA LEU A 110 8.00 -7.08 18.69
C LEU A 110 6.72 -6.50 19.29
N GLU A 111 5.67 -6.29 18.49
CA GLU A 111 4.37 -5.82 18.98
C GLU A 111 3.77 -6.81 19.99
N LYS A 112 3.84 -8.12 19.69
CA LYS A 112 3.38 -9.17 20.61
C LYS A 112 4.18 -9.19 21.92
N MET A 113 5.50 -9.06 21.86
CA MET A 113 6.34 -8.99 23.07
C MET A 113 6.02 -7.77 23.93
N ASN A 114 5.85 -6.60 23.32
CA ASN A 114 5.51 -5.38 24.05
C ASN A 114 4.15 -5.49 24.73
N ASN A 115 3.14 -6.05 24.05
CA ASN A 115 1.84 -6.30 24.65
C ASN A 115 1.93 -7.30 25.81
N TYR A 116 2.72 -8.36 25.67
CA TYR A 116 2.93 -9.35 26.75
C TYR A 116 3.60 -8.72 27.98
N ASN A 117 4.62 -7.89 27.77
CA ASN A 117 5.29 -7.18 28.86
C ASN A 117 4.35 -6.23 29.59
N ASN A 118 3.54 -5.43 28.87
CA ASN A 118 2.57 -4.53 29.48
C ASN A 118 1.55 -5.28 30.36
N ILE A 119 1.07 -6.45 29.90
CA ILE A 119 0.16 -7.30 30.69
C ILE A 119 0.83 -7.80 31.98
N LEU A 120 2.12 -8.14 31.94
CA LEU A 120 2.85 -8.60 33.13
C LEU A 120 3.11 -7.50 34.16
N PHE A 121 3.31 -6.25 33.70
CA PHE A 121 3.51 -5.11 34.59
C PHE A 121 2.19 -4.58 35.17
N ASP A 122 1.10 -4.61 34.40
CA ASP A 122 -0.24 -4.24 34.91
C ASP A 122 -0.80 -5.26 35.91
N ASN A 123 -0.40 -6.54 35.84
CA ASN A 123 -0.81 -7.58 36.80
C ASN A 123 0.05 -7.64 38.08
N LYS A 124 1.03 -6.74 38.24
CA LYS A 124 1.90 -6.66 39.44
C LYS A 124 1.58 -5.46 40.36
N ASN A 125 0.59 -4.64 40.01
CA ASN A 125 0.02 -3.57 40.85
C ASN A 125 -1.44 -3.91 41.20
#